data_AF-A0A3N5NXM4-F1
#
_entry.id   AF-A0A3N5NXM4-F1
#
_cell.length_a   1.000
_cell.length_b   1.000
_cell.length_c   1.000
_cell.angle_alpha   90.00
_cell.angle_beta   90.00
_cell.angle_gamma   90.00
#
_symmetry.space_group_name_H-M   'P 1'
#
loop_
_entity.id
_entity.type
_entity.pdbx_description
1 polymer ?
#
loop_
_entity_poly.entity_id
_entity_poly.type
_entity_poly.pdbx_seq_one_letter_code
_entity_poly.pdbx_strand_id
1 'polypeptide(L)'
;MGWLVFLALALAGAGLWLFWRATVRRRQAGLPPGRLIYVDTGAWNRCERPLFSNEHRLTGRPDYLVTCREGVIPVEVKSGAAPAAPYAAHVLQLAAYCL
;
A
#
# COMPACT_ATOMS: atom_id res chain seq x y z
N MET A 1 -22.23 35.06 15.55
CA MET A 1 -22.65 33.73 15.03
C MET A 1 -22.30 33.49 13.57
N GLY A 2 -22.30 34.51 12.68
CA GLY A 2 -21.89 34.32 11.28
C GLY A 2 -20.44 33.83 11.07
N TRP A 3 -19.48 34.25 11.92
CA TRP A 3 -18.09 33.83 11.82
C TRP A 3 -17.87 32.31 12.02
N LEU A 4 -18.73 31.67 12.84
CA LEU A 4 -18.71 30.22 13.02
C LEU A 4 -19.13 29.49 11.75
N VAL A 5 -20.08 30.05 11.00
CA VAL A 5 -20.52 29.50 9.70
C VAL A 5 -19.40 29.59 8.68
N PHE A 6 -18.72 30.75 8.59
CA PHE A 6 -17.56 30.90 7.70
C PHE A 6 -16.41 29.97 8.07
N LEU A 7 -16.12 29.80 9.37
CA LEU A 7 -15.10 28.85 9.83
C LEU A 7 -15.47 27.40 9.49
N ALA A 8 -16.72 27.00 9.70
CA ALA A 8 -17.21 25.67 9.35
C ALA A 8 -17.10 25.40 7.85
N LEU A 9 -17.47 26.37 7.00
CA LEU A 9 -17.32 26.26 5.54
C LEU A 9 -15.85 26.16 5.11
N ALA A 10 -14.96 26.94 5.73
CA ALA A 10 -13.53 26.88 5.46
C ALA A 10 -12.92 25.51 5.82
N LEU A 11 -13.27 24.98 7.00
CA LEU A 11 -12.83 23.65 7.44
C LEU A 11 -13.39 22.53 6.57
N ALA A 12 -14.66 22.61 6.16
CA ALA A 12 -15.26 21.67 5.24
C ALA A 12 -14.56 21.70 3.87
N GLY A 13 -14.29 22.89 3.33
CA GLY A 13 -13.55 23.06 2.08
C GLY A 13 -12.13 22.49 2.15
N ALA A 14 -11.40 22.77 3.23
CA ALA A 14 -10.08 22.19 3.47
C ALA A 14 -10.14 20.66 3.60
N GLY A 15 -11.15 20.12 4.28
CA GLY A 15 -11.40 18.69 4.40
C GLY A 15 -11.63 18.02 3.05
N LEU A 16 -12.51 18.59 2.21
CA LEU A 16 -12.75 18.11 0.85
C LEU A 16 -11.49 18.15 -0.01
N TRP A 17 -10.72 19.24 0.07
CA TRP A 17 -9.47 19.39 -0.67
C TRP A 17 -8.42 18.35 -0.24
N LEU A 18 -8.26 18.12 1.06
CA LEU A 18 -7.36 17.08 1.59
C LEU A 18 -7.80 15.68 1.17
N PHE A 19 -9.11 15.40 1.22
CA PHE A 19 -9.68 14.13 0.80
C PHE A 19 -9.45 13.86 -0.70
N TRP A 20 -9.67 14.87 -1.55
CA TRP A 20 -9.38 14.78 -2.97
C TRP A 20 -7.88 14.55 -3.24
N ARG A 21 -6.99 15.28 -2.56
CA ARG A 21 -5.53 15.04 -2.70
C ARG A 21 -5.09 13.67 -2.21
N ALA A 22 -5.73 13.13 -1.16
CA ALA A 22 -5.44 11.80 -0.65
C ALA A 22 -5.88 10.72 -1.65
N THR A 23 -7.05 10.88 -2.27
CA THR A 23 -7.56 9.93 -3.27
C THR A 23 -6.71 9.95 -4.55
N VAL A 24 -6.30 11.13 -5.03
CA VAL A 24 -5.37 11.24 -6.17
C VAL A 24 -4.02 10.57 -5.86
N ARG A 25 -3.42 10.83 -4.70
CA ARG A 25 -2.15 10.19 -4.29
C ARG A 25 -2.27 8.68 -4.19
N ARG A 26 -3.38 8.16 -3.65
CA ARG A 26 -3.62 6.71 -3.60
C ARG A 26 -3.69 6.08 -4.98
N ARG A 27 -4.34 6.74 -5.94
CA ARG A 27 -4.40 6.26 -7.34
C ARG A 27 -3.03 6.29 -8.01
N GLN A 28 -2.25 7.34 -7.76
CA GLN A 28 -0.88 7.47 -8.29
C GLN A 28 0.08 6.44 -7.70
N ALA A 29 -0.13 6.02 -6.45
CA ALA A 29 0.70 5.00 -5.81
C ALA A 29 0.52 3.59 -6.41
N GLY A 30 -0.55 3.35 -7.20
CA GLY A 30 -0.76 2.08 -7.88
C GLY A 30 -1.03 0.87 -6.95
N LEU A 31 -1.28 1.11 -5.66
CA LEU A 31 -1.56 0.05 -4.71
C LEU A 31 -2.93 -0.60 -4.97
N PRO A 32 -3.07 -1.92 -4.76
CA PRO A 32 -4.35 -2.59 -4.90
C PRO A 32 -5.39 -2.04 -3.91
N PRO A 33 -6.70 -2.11 -4.25
CA PRO A 33 -7.75 -1.70 -3.34
C PRO A 33 -7.75 -2.58 -2.10
N GLY A 34 -7.77 -1.96 -0.92
CA GLY A 34 -7.80 -2.67 0.35
C GLY A 34 -7.27 -1.85 1.51
N ARG A 35 -7.16 -2.49 2.67
CA ARG A 35 -6.52 -1.92 3.85
C ARG A 35 -5.06 -2.37 3.88
N LEU A 36 -4.15 -1.40 3.98
CA LEU A 36 -2.74 -1.65 4.20
C LEU A 36 -2.55 -2.21 5.61
N ILE A 37 -2.03 -3.44 5.73
CA ILE A 37 -1.82 -4.13 7.02
C ILE A 37 -0.35 -4.23 7.40
N TYR A 38 0.56 -4.17 6.42
CA TYR A 38 2.01 -4.17 6.64
C TYR A 38 2.69 -3.21 5.66
N VAL A 39 3.76 -2.57 6.13
CA VAL A 39 4.63 -1.70 5.34
C VAL A 39 6.07 -1.93 5.73
N ASP A 40 6.92 -2.23 4.75
CA ASP A 40 8.37 -2.27 4.94
C ASP A 40 8.98 -0.86 4.91
N THR A 41 8.57 -0.02 5.85
CA THR A 41 9.21 1.28 6.08
C THR A 41 9.71 1.29 7.51
N GLY A 42 11.03 1.43 7.69
CA GLY A 42 11.71 1.36 8.99
C GLY A 42 11.30 2.42 10.03
N ALA A 43 10.25 3.21 9.78
CA ALA A 43 9.71 4.23 10.68
C ALA A 43 8.61 3.71 11.63
N TRP A 44 7.99 2.56 11.35
CA TRP A 44 7.02 1.95 12.27
C TRP A 44 7.70 0.83 13.07
N ASN A 45 7.81 1.04 14.37
CA ASN A 45 8.57 0.21 15.31
C ASN A 45 7.89 -1.14 15.64
N ARG A 46 7.51 -1.91 14.63
CA ARG A 46 7.19 -3.34 14.75
C ARG A 46 7.98 -4.10 13.71
N CYS A 47 8.99 -4.82 14.19
CA CYS A 47 9.59 -5.93 13.48
C CYS A 47 8.50 -7.00 13.27
N GLU A 48 7.64 -6.82 12.27
CA GLU A 48 6.71 -7.87 11.85
C GLU A 48 7.50 -8.94 11.11
N ARG A 49 7.24 -10.20 11.48
CA ARG A 49 7.98 -11.36 10.98
C ARG A 49 7.81 -11.45 9.47
N PRO A 50 8.90 -11.69 8.71
CA PRO A 50 8.79 -11.97 7.28
C PRO A 50 7.90 -13.19 7.03
N LEU A 51 7.29 -13.25 5.84
CA LEU A 51 6.53 -14.41 5.41
C LEU A 51 7.48 -15.62 5.35
N PHE A 52 7.04 -16.76 5.90
CA PHE A 52 7.85 -17.98 5.91
C PHE A 52 7.03 -19.15 5.39
N SER A 53 7.48 -19.75 4.28
CA SER A 53 6.92 -21.01 3.77
C SER A 53 7.71 -22.18 4.35
N ASN A 54 7.05 -22.98 5.19
CA ASN A 54 7.67 -24.12 5.83
C ASN A 54 7.99 -25.26 4.84
N GLU A 55 7.11 -25.46 3.85
CA GLU A 55 7.27 -26.49 2.81
C GLU A 55 8.48 -26.19 1.92
N HIS A 56 8.60 -24.96 1.45
CA HIS A 56 9.68 -24.55 0.53
C HIS A 56 10.92 -24.01 1.24
N ARG A 57 10.89 -23.88 2.58
CA ARG A 57 11.95 -23.26 3.39
C ARG A 57 12.32 -21.85 2.89
N LEU A 58 11.34 -21.11 2.39
CA LEU A 58 11.52 -19.76 1.85
C LEU A 58 11.11 -18.73 2.89
N THR A 59 11.89 -17.65 2.98
CA THR A 59 11.54 -16.45 3.73
C THR A 59 11.41 -15.28 2.76
N GLY A 60 10.33 -14.52 2.85
CA GLY A 60 10.05 -13.39 1.99
C GLY A 60 9.61 -12.16 2.78
N ARG A 61 10.06 -10.99 2.36
CA ARG A 61 9.66 -9.71 2.94
C ARG A 61 9.12 -8.82 1.81
N PRO A 62 7.80 -8.82 1.56
CA PRO A 62 7.21 -7.91 0.58
C PRO A 62 7.33 -6.47 1.09
N ASP A 63 7.29 -5.48 0.19
CA ASP A 63 7.29 -4.07 0.60
C ASP A 63 5.99 -3.69 1.32
N TYR A 64 4.85 -4.29 0.95
CA TYR A 64 3.57 -4.05 1.59
C TYR A 64 2.71 -5.32 1.60
N LEU A 65 1.79 -5.40 2.59
CA LEU A 65 0.66 -6.33 2.54
C LEU A 65 -0.63 -5.55 2.57
N VAL A 66 -1.54 -5.87 1.65
CA VAL A 66 -2.86 -5.26 1.56
C VAL A 66 -3.92 -6.34 1.79
N THR A 67 -4.81 -6.14 2.75
CA THR A 67 -5.99 -7.01 2.92
C THR A 67 -7.18 -6.47 2.14
N CYS A 68 -7.83 -7.36 1.41
CA CYS A 68 -9.10 -7.14 0.71
C CYS A 68 -10.09 -8.24 1.10
N ARG A 69 -11.28 -8.27 0.48
CA ARG A 69 -12.30 -9.30 0.78
C ARG A 69 -11.82 -10.70 0.39
N GLU A 70 -10.97 -10.78 -0.61
CA GLU A 70 -10.49 -12.01 -1.23
C GLU A 70 -9.24 -12.58 -0.52
N GLY A 71 -8.61 -11.83 0.38
CA GLY A 71 -7.45 -12.29 1.14
C GLY A 71 -6.40 -11.22 1.39
N VAL A 72 -5.15 -11.65 1.51
CA VAL A 72 -3.97 -10.79 1.67
C VAL A 72 -3.20 -10.79 0.35
N ILE A 73 -2.93 -9.59 -0.17
CA ILE A 73 -2.19 -9.36 -1.41
C ILE A 73 -0.79 -8.84 -1.03
N PRO A 74 0.29 -9.59 -1.29
CA PRO A 74 1.64 -9.06 -1.19
C PRO A 74 1.90 -8.08 -2.33
N VAL A 75 2.60 -6.99 -2.05
CA VAL A 75 2.95 -5.96 -3.03
C VAL A 75 4.43 -5.67 -2.94
N GLU A 76 5.06 -5.63 -4.11
CA GLU A 76 6.48 -5.34 -4.30
C GLU A 76 6.58 -4.10 -5.21
N VAL A 77 7.32 -3.08 -4.77
CA VAL A 77 7.51 -1.83 -5.50
C VAL A 77 8.88 -1.84 -6.17
N LYS A 78 8.88 -1.58 -7.48
CA LYS A 78 10.10 -1.38 -8.25
C LYS A 78 10.23 0.10 -8.61
N SER A 79 11.33 0.73 -8.19
CA SER A 79 11.57 2.17 -8.35
C SER A 79 12.01 2.57 -9.77
N GLY A 80 12.40 1.61 -10.60
CA GLY A 80 12.79 1.83 -11.98
C GLY A 80 11.61 2.11 -12.92
N ALA A 81 11.91 2.59 -14.13
CA ALA A 81 10.90 2.74 -15.18
C ALA A 81 10.24 1.38 -15.46
N ALA A 82 8.91 1.37 -15.53
CA ALA A 82 8.17 0.15 -15.80
C ALA A 82 8.46 -0.33 -17.24
N PRO A 83 8.97 -1.57 -17.42
CA PRO A 83 9.08 -2.18 -18.74
C PRO A 83 7.69 -2.43 -19.34
N ALA A 84 7.61 -2.70 -20.65
CA ALA A 84 6.34 -3.02 -21.33
C ALA A 84 5.60 -4.22 -20.72
N ALA A 85 6.37 -5.16 -20.14
CA ALA A 85 5.85 -6.28 -19.36
C ALA A 85 6.82 -6.57 -18.19
N PRO A 86 6.33 -7.06 -17.03
CA PRO A 86 7.20 -7.39 -15.91
C PRO A 86 8.19 -8.48 -16.27
N TYR A 87 9.43 -8.37 -15.78
CA TYR A 87 10.42 -9.43 -15.93
C TYR A 87 9.98 -10.71 -15.22
N ALA A 88 10.38 -11.87 -15.74
CA ALA A 88 10.08 -13.17 -15.14
C ALA A 88 10.50 -13.25 -13.66
N ALA A 89 11.64 -12.64 -13.30
CA ALA A 89 12.10 -12.57 -11.92
C ALA A 89 11.13 -11.80 -11.01
N HIS A 90 10.50 -10.70 -11.49
CA HIS A 90 9.50 -9.96 -10.71
C HIS A 90 8.25 -10.80 -10.46
N VAL A 91 7.80 -11.54 -11.48
CA VAL A 91 6.65 -12.43 -11.37
C VAL A 91 6.94 -13.57 -10.40
N LEU A 92 8.11 -14.21 -10.52
CA LEU A 92 8.53 -15.30 -9.62
C LEU A 92 8.68 -14.83 -8.18
N GLN A 93 9.21 -13.63 -7.95
CA GLN A 93 9.31 -13.06 -6.61
C GLN A 93 7.92 -12.92 -5.96
N LEU A 94 6.94 -12.38 -6.70
CA LEU A 94 5.58 -12.22 -6.21
C LEU A 94 4.91 -13.57 -5.98
N ALA A 95 5.12 -14.54 -6.87
CA ALA A 95 4.61 -15.90 -6.72
C ALA A 95 5.17 -16.59 -5.47
N ALA A 96 6.45 -16.37 -5.15
CA ALA A 96 7.08 -16.94 -3.95
C ALA A 96 6.48 -16.41 -2.64
N TYR A 97 5.95 -15.18 -2.61
CA TYR A 97 5.23 -14.65 -1.45
C TYR A 97 3.85 -15.29 -1.23
N CYS A 98 3.32 -16.00 -2.23
CA CYS A 98 2.03 -16.68 -2.15
C CYS A 98 2.15 -18.15 -1.68
N LEU A 99 3.36 -18.61 -1.36
CA LEU A 99 3.68 -19.99 -0.93
C LEU A 99 3.79 -20.15 0.59
#